data_AF-A0A2V6ZQH5-F1
#
_entry.id   AF-A0A2V6ZQH5-F1
#
_cell.length_a   1.000
_cell.length_b   1.000
_cell.length_c   1.000
_cell.angle_alpha   90.00
_cell.angle_beta   90.00
_cell.angle_gamma   90.00
#
_symmetry.space_group_name_H-M   'P 1'
#
loop_
_entity.id
_entity.type
_entity.pdbx_description
1 polymer ?
#
loop_
_entity_poly.entity_id
_entity_poly.type
_entity_poly.pdbx_seq_one_letter_code
_entity_poly.pdbx_strand_id
1 'polypeptide(L)' 'MPRIALEPRFQVEYLSVLDSDGNLDTALEPKLADTDLRSLYRAMLLGRRLDERMVRLQRQGRIGT' A
#
# COMPACT_ATOMS: atom_id res chain seq x y z
N MET A 1 3.67 -36.72 7.48
CA MET A 1 3.88 -35.79 8.62
C MET A 1 2.58 -35.06 8.89
N PRO A 2 2.03 -35.07 10.12
CA PRO A 2 0.77 -34.40 10.40
C PRO A 2 0.99 -32.88 10.41
N ARG A 3 0.08 -32.14 9.76
CA ARG A 3 0.00 -30.68 9.86
C ARG A 3 -1.08 -30.34 10.87
N ILE A 4 -0.68 -29.87 12.05
CA ILE A 4 -1.59 -29.40 13.10
C ILE A 4 -1.54 -27.87 13.07
N ALA A 5 -2.68 -27.23 12.86
CA ALA A 5 -2.79 -25.78 12.95
C ALA A 5 -2.70 -25.35 14.41
N LEU A 6 -1.73 -24.50 14.73
CA LEU A 6 -1.61 -23.86 16.02
C LEU A 6 -2.41 -22.55 15.96
N GLU A 7 -3.44 -22.41 16.81
CA GLU A 7 -4.04 -21.11 17.10
C GLU A 7 -2.92 -20.16 17.61
N PRO A 8 -2.80 -18.93 17.06
CA PRO A 8 -1.73 -18.03 17.47
C PRO A 8 -1.92 -17.67 18.95
N ARG A 9 -0.99 -18.11 19.80
CA ARG A 9 -0.99 -17.83 21.25
C ARG A 9 -0.47 -16.43 21.60
N PHE A 10 -0.32 -15.54 20.64
CA PHE A 10 0.24 -14.20 20.82
C PHE A 10 -0.48 -13.17 19.96
N GLN A 11 -0.55 -11.94 20.46
CA GLN A 11 -1.12 -10.80 19.76
C GLN A 11 -0.10 -10.22 18.78
N VAL A 12 -0.56 -9.78 17.61
CA VAL A 12 0.26 -9.06 16.63
C VAL A 12 -0.18 -7.60 16.68
N GLU A 13 0.77 -6.71 16.96
CA GLU A 13 0.53 -5.28 17.03
C GLU A 13 0.46 -4.67 15.63
N TYR A 14 -0.44 -3.70 15.46
CA TYR A 14 -0.58 -2.91 14.24
C TYR A 14 0.07 -1.55 14.42
N LEU A 15 1.06 -1.24 13.57
CA LEU A 15 1.74 0.04 13.57
C LEU A 15 1.19 0.91 12.44
N SER A 16 0.71 2.11 12.79
CA SER A 16 0.33 3.14 11.83
C SER A 16 1.03 4.45 12.16
N VAL A 17 1.68 5.05 11.16
CA VAL A 17 2.40 6.33 11.31
C VAL A 17 1.49 7.52 10.98
N LEU A 18 0.56 7.31 10.05
CA LEU A 18 -0.44 8.29 9.62
C LEU A 18 -1.82 7.71 9.92
N ASP A 19 -2.70 8.47 10.57
CA ASP A 19 -4.09 8.04 10.78
C ASP A 19 -4.98 8.29 9.54
N SER A 20 -6.25 7.92 9.63
CA SER A 20 -7.21 8.04 8.52
C SER A 20 -7.55 9.48 8.14
N ASP A 21 -7.39 10.42 9.08
CA ASP A 21 -7.64 11.85 8.85
C ASP A 21 -6.37 12.58 8.36
N GLY A 22 -5.24 11.88 8.33
CA GLY A 22 -3.95 12.41 7.88
C GLY A 22 -3.12 13.04 9.00
N ASN A 23 -3.42 12.78 10.27
CA ASN A 23 -2.56 13.21 11.36
C ASN A 23 -1.37 12.27 11.50
N LEU A 24 -0.18 12.86 11.63
CA LEU A 24 1.10 12.17 11.73
C LEU A 24 1.48 11.97 13.19
N ASP A 25 1.85 10.73 13.56
CA ASP A 25 2.57 10.47 14.80
C ASP A 25 4.05 10.84 14.64
N THR A 26 4.44 11.99 15.20
CA THR A 26 5.81 12.51 15.14
C THR A 26 6.84 11.61 15.81
N ALA A 27 6.43 10.74 16.74
CA ALA A 27 7.35 9.80 17.38
C ALA A 27 7.73 8.64 16.44
N LEU A 28 6.89 8.37 15.44
CA LEU A 28 7.06 7.30 14.47
C LEU A 28 7.46 7.81 13.07
N GLU A 29 7.63 9.13 12.92
CA GLU A 29 7.97 9.75 11.64
C GLU A 29 9.34 9.27 11.12
N PRO A 30 9.41 8.67 9.93
CA PRO A 30 10.67 8.27 9.33
C PRO A 30 11.43 9.49 8.78
N LYS A 31 12.76 9.42 8.80
CA LYS A 31 13.64 10.46 8.24
C LYS A 31 13.68 10.38 6.71
N LEU A 32 12.62 10.88 6.06
CA LEU A 32 12.51 10.99 4.61
C LEU A 32 12.70 12.44 4.17
N ALA A 33 13.36 12.65 3.03
CA ALA A 33 13.40 13.97 2.43
C ALA A 33 12.06 14.30 1.76
N ASP A 34 11.70 15.58 1.70
CA ASP A 34 10.52 16.08 0.97
C ASP A 34 10.45 15.59 -0.48
N THR A 35 11.61 15.44 -1.12
CA THR A 35 11.72 14.93 -2.49
C THR A 35 11.28 13.49 -2.61
N ASP A 36 11.56 12.67 -1.59
CA ASP A 36 11.20 11.26 -1.55
C ASP A 36 9.71 11.11 -1.29
N LEU A 37 9.16 11.87 -0.33
CA LEU A 37 7.72 11.93 -0.07
C LEU A 37 6.93 12.29 -1.34
N ARG A 38 7.38 13.31 -2.07
CA ARG A 38 6.76 13.72 -3.34
C ARG A 38 6.90 12.64 -4.42
N SER A 39 8.02 11.93 -4.45
CA SER A 39 8.25 10.85 -5.42
C SER A 39 7.35 9.64 -5.15
N LEU A 40 7.20 9.24 -3.88
CA LEU A 40 6.25 8.21 -3.45
C LEU A 40 4.82 8.59 -3.85
N TYR A 41 4.40 9.83 -3.59
CA TYR A 41 3.07 10.31 -3.98
C TYR A 41 2.85 10.26 -5.50
N ARG A 42 3.83 10.69 -6.30
CA ARG A 42 3.77 10.60 -7.77
C ARG A 42 3.67 9.15 -8.24
N ALA A 43 4.41 8.23 -7.62
CA ALA A 43 4.35 6.81 -7.96
C ALA A 43 2.97 6.21 -7.66
N MET A 44 2.36 6.55 -6.52
CA MET A 44 0.99 6.13 -6.18
C MET A 44 -0.03 6.61 -7.22
N LEU A 45 0.06 7.88 -7.64
CA LEU A 45 -0.81 8.43 -8.68
C LEU A 45 -0.56 7.77 -10.04
N LEU A 46 0.69 7.57 -10.42
CA LEU A 46 1.05 6.93 -11.69
C LEU A 46 0.48 5.51 -11.77
N GLY A 47 0.64 4.71 -10.71
CA GLY A 47 0.05 3.38 -10.62
C GLY A 47 -1.47 3.41 -10.79
N ARG A 48 -2.15 4.29 -10.06
CA ARG A 48 -3.62 4.45 -10.18
C ARG A 48 -4.07 4.79 -11.60
N ARG A 49 -3.36 5.71 -12.28
CA ARG A 49 -3.68 6.09 -13.67
C ARG A 49 -3.40 4.97 -14.66
N LEU A 50 -2.34 4.22 -14.44
CA LEU A 50 -2.02 3.05 -15.23
C LEU A 50 -3.14 2.01 -15.09
N ASP A 51 -3.52 1.65 -13.87
CA ASP A 51 -4.57 0.68 -13.59
C ASP A 51 -5.91 1.09 -14.25
N GLU A 52 -6.31 2.35 -14.11
CA GLU A 52 -7.50 2.92 -14.78
C GLU A 52 -7.46 2.74 -16.31
N ARG A 53 -6.28 2.89 -16.92
CA ARG A 53 -6.10 2.68 -18.36
C ARG A 53 -6.10 1.20 -18.72
N MET A 54 -5.42 0.37 -17.95
CA MET A 54 -5.31 -1.07 -18.20
C MET A 54 -6.68 -1.74 -18.10
N VAL A 55 -7.49 -1.41 -17.10
CA VAL A 55 -8.88 -1.89 -16.98
C VAL A 55 -9.70 -1.52 -18.22
N ARG A 56 -9.57 -0.29 -18.73
CA ARG A 56 -10.27 0.14 -19.96
C ARG A 56 -9.82 -0.66 -21.19
N LEU A 57 -8.52 -0.88 -21.34
CA LEU A 57 -7.97 -1.66 -22.44
C LEU A 57 -8.42 -3.13 -22.38
N GLN A 58 -8.44 -3.71 -21.18
CA GLN A 58 -8.87 -5.09 -20.94
C GLN A 58 -10.35 -5.27 -21.29
N ARG A 59 -11.22 -4.33 -20.89
CA ARG A 59 -12.66 -4.35 -21.23
C ARG A 59 -12.95 -4.18 -22.72
N GLN A 60 -12.01 -3.60 -23.47
CA GLN A 60 -12.06 -3.47 -24.92
C GLN A 60 -11.47 -4.70 -25.65
N GLY A 61 -10.99 -5.71 -24.92
CA GLY A 61 -10.31 -6.87 -25.50
C GLY A 61 -8.94 -6.55 -26.11
N ARG A 62 -8.36 -5.38 -25.80
CA ARG A 62 -7.09 -4.93 -26.38
C ARG A 62 -5.86 -5.52 -25.68
N ILE A 63 -6.04 -6.03 -24.47
CA ILE A 63 -5.00 -6.73 -23.68
C ILE A 63 -5.63 -7.94 -23.00
N GLY A 64 -4.84 -9.00 -22.79
CA GLY A 64 -5.26 -10.20 -22.08
C GLY A 64 -5.27 -10.02 -20.56
N THR A 65 -5.70 -11.06 -19.84
CA THR A 65 -5.61 -11.20 -18.38
C THR A 65 -4.41 -12.02 -17.97
#